data_AF-A0A1Q5E8Y8-F1
#
_entry.id   AF-A0A1Q5E8Y8-F1
#
_cell.length_a   1.000
_cell.length_b   1.000
_cell.length_c   1.000
_cell.angle_alpha   90.00
_cell.angle_beta   90.00
_cell.angle_gamma   90.00
#
_symmetry.space_group_name_H-M   'P 1'
#
loop_
_entity.id
_entity.type
_entity.pdbx_description
1 polymer ?
#
loop_
_entity_poly.entity_id
_entity_poly.type
_entity_poly.pdbx_seq_one_letter_code
_entity_poly.pdbx_strand_id
1 'polypeptide(L)' 'MGAGLLERVTVDAPGGRCRLLTSVRARDAMSFYRRLGWAQATHPACEDTGIAVFLGPRHPGRTAVPLPL' A
#
# COMPACT_ATOMS: atom_id res chain seq x y z
N MET A 1 2.53 13.21 12.29
CA MET A 1 3.83 12.52 12.47
C MET A 1 3.99 11.29 11.57
N GLY A 2 3.14 10.26 11.66
CA GLY A 2 3.32 9.02 10.88
C GLY A 2 3.38 9.20 9.35
N ALA A 3 2.63 10.16 8.80
CA ALA A 3 2.61 10.41 7.35
C ALA A 3 3.97 10.91 6.81
N GLY A 4 4.61 11.84 7.52
CA GLY A 4 5.90 12.39 7.09
C GLY A 4 7.04 11.38 7.20
N LEU A 5 7.02 10.51 8.22
CA LEU A 5 7.98 9.40 8.28
C LEU A 5 7.78 8.43 7.12
N LEU A 6 6.52 8.02 6.87
CA LEU A 6 6.19 7.10 5.80
C LEU A 6 6.60 7.66 4.43
N GLU A 7 6.37 8.94 4.17
CA GLU A 7 6.85 9.59 2.94
C GLU A 7 8.38 9.52 2.83
N ARG A 8 9.11 9.95 3.87
CA ARG A 8 10.58 9.99 3.83
C ARG A 8 11.22 8.62 3.63
N VAL A 9 10.65 7.55 4.19
CA VAL A 9 11.20 6.19 4.01
C VAL A 9 10.81 5.55 2.67
N THR A 10 9.92 6.18 1.90
CA THR A 10 9.39 5.60 0.65
C THR A 10 9.66 6.44 -0.60
N VAL A 11 10.06 7.72 -0.43
CA VAL A 11 10.29 8.68 -1.51
C VAL A 11 11.40 8.23 -2.48
N ASP A 12 12.44 7.59 -1.96
CA ASP A 12 13.63 7.18 -2.71
C ASP A 12 13.54 5.74 -3.26
N ALA A 13 12.36 5.12 -3.20
CA ALA A 13 12.16 3.78 -3.75
C ALA A 13 12.44 3.76 -5.26
N PRO A 14 13.35 2.91 -5.77
CA PRO A 14 13.73 2.89 -7.18
C PRO A 14 12.54 2.69 -8.12
N GLY A 15 12.33 3.67 -9.01
CA GLY A 15 11.19 3.67 -9.94
C GLY A 15 9.83 3.78 -9.25
N GLY A 16 9.77 4.35 -8.03
CA GLY A 16 8.54 4.51 -7.26
C GLY A 16 7.94 3.20 -6.76
N ARG A 17 8.67 2.08 -6.88
CA ARG A 17 8.20 0.71 -6.59
C ARG A 17 8.21 0.38 -5.09
N CYS A 18 7.66 1.28 -4.28
CA CYS A 18 7.51 1.03 -2.85
C CYS A 18 6.30 0.13 -2.57
N ARG A 19 6.47 -0.83 -1.64
CA ARG A 19 5.41 -1.72 -1.14
C ARG A 19 5.41 -1.72 0.38
N LEU A 20 4.23 -1.82 0.96
CA LEU A 20 4.02 -1.93 2.40
C LEU A 20 3.21 -3.19 2.71
N LEU A 21 3.64 -3.95 3.71
CA LEU A 21 2.91 -5.11 4.22
C LEU A 21 2.31 -4.76 5.58
N THR A 22 1.05 -5.10 5.80
CA THR A 22 0.38 -4.92 7.08
C THR A 22 -0.65 -6.01 7.32
N SER A 23 -1.05 -6.27 8.56
CA SER A 23 -2.10 -7.24 8.83
C SER A 23 -3.46 -6.70 8.39
N VAL A 24 -4.31 -7.57 7.82
CA VAL A 24 -5.72 -7.26 7.52
C VAL A 24 -6.53 -6.90 8.77
N ARG A 25 -6.04 -7.27 9.96
CA ARG A 25 -6.66 -6.93 11.24
C ARG A 25 -6.37 -5.49 11.67
N ALA A 26 -5.33 -4.85 11.14
CA ALA A 26 -4.92 -3.49 11.48
C ALA A 26 -5.74 -2.44 10.72
N ARG A 27 -7.06 -2.40 10.96
CA ARG A 27 -8.02 -1.57 10.22
C ARG A 27 -7.68 -0.07 10.22
N ASP A 28 -7.15 0.45 11.32
CA ASP A 28 -6.77 1.86 11.42
C ASP A 28 -5.55 2.18 10.56
N ALA A 29 -4.56 1.28 10.53
CA ALA A 29 -3.38 1.41 9.69
C ALA A 29 -3.77 1.34 8.20
N MET A 30 -4.63 0.39 7.82
CA MET A 30 -5.16 0.30 6.46
C MET A 30 -5.89 1.58 6.04
N SER A 31 -6.76 2.11 6.89
CA SER A 31 -7.47 3.38 6.66
C SER A 31 -6.49 4.55 6.52
N PHE A 32 -5.43 4.57 7.33
CA PHE A 32 -4.36 5.56 7.24
C PHE A 32 -3.62 5.50 5.91
N TYR A 33 -3.18 4.32 5.44
CA TYR A 33 -2.49 4.19 4.17
C TYR A 33 -3.36 4.60 2.98
N ARG A 34 -4.65 4.22 2.96
CA ARG A 34 -5.60 4.62 1.92
C ARG A 34 -5.75 6.14 1.83
N ARG A 35 -5.84 6.84 2.95
CA ARG A 35 -5.89 8.32 2.99
C ARG A 35 -4.62 8.98 2.44
N LEU A 36 -3.48 8.31 2.57
CA LEU A 36 -2.20 8.76 2.00
C LEU A 36 -2.01 8.37 0.53
N GLY A 37 -3.06 7.87 -0.13
CA GLY A 37 -3.04 7.54 -1.57
C GLY A 37 -2.39 6.18 -1.89
N TRP A 38 -2.17 5.33 -0.89
CA TRP A 38 -1.72 3.96 -1.12
C TRP A 38 -2.88 3.09 -1.60
N ALA A 39 -2.60 2.22 -2.57
CA ALA A 39 -3.59 1.30 -3.12
C ALA A 39 -3.30 -0.13 -2.65
N GLN A 40 -4.32 -0.83 -2.16
CA GLN A 40 -4.17 -2.25 -1.85
C GLN A 40 -3.96 -3.02 -3.16
N ALA A 41 -2.91 -3.85 -3.20
CA ALA A 41 -2.67 -4.73 -4.32
C ALA A 41 -3.80 -5.76 -4.42
N THR A 42 -4.33 -5.96 -5.61
CA THR A 42 -5.41 -6.92 -5.90
C THR A 42 -4.95 -8.36 -5.94
N HIS A 43 -3.65 -8.61 -6.00
CA HIS A 43 -3.12 -9.95 -5.81
C HIS A 43 -2.90 -10.18 -4.31
N PRO A 44 -3.65 -11.10 -3.68
CA PRO A 44 -3.46 -11.39 -2.27
C PRO A 44 -2.03 -11.87 -2.05
N ALA A 45 -1.36 -11.32 -1.03
CA ALA A 45 -0.27 -12.07 -0.42
C ALA A 45 -0.90 -13.39 0.04
N CYS A 46 -0.43 -14.51 -0.52
CA CYS A 46 -0.82 -15.89 -0.24
C CYS A 46 -2.05 -16.00 0.66
N GLU A 47 -3.22 -16.32 0.09
CA GLU A 47 -4.58 -16.06 0.61
C GLU A 47 -4.85 -16.39 2.09
N ASP A 48 -3.98 -17.17 2.73
CA ASP A 48 -4.08 -17.59 4.14
C ASP A 48 -3.21 -16.78 5.13
N THR A 49 -2.37 -15.85 4.68
CA THR A 49 -1.40 -15.17 5.56
C THR A 49 -1.99 -14.05 6.41
N GLY A 50 -3.19 -13.57 6.10
CA GLY A 50 -3.81 -12.43 6.80
C GLY A 50 -3.03 -11.12 6.63
N ILE A 51 -2.25 -11.01 5.54
CA ILE A 51 -1.44 -9.83 5.20
C ILE A 51 -2.05 -9.11 4.00
N ALA A 52 -2.26 -7.80 4.16
CA ALA A 52 -2.55 -6.88 3.07
C ALA A 52 -1.26 -6.26 2.54
N VAL A 53 -1.12 -6.21 1.21
CA VAL A 53 -0.03 -5.51 0.53
C VAL A 53 -0.57 -4.22 -0.05
N PHE A 54 0.12 -3.12 0.20
CA PHE A 54 -0.15 -1.80 -0.35
C PHE A 54 0.96 -1.36 -1.29
N LEU A 55 0.57 -0.79 -2.43
CA LEU A 55 1.44 -0.17 -3.41
C LEU A 55 1.52 1.32 -3.15
N GLY A 56 2.75 1.87 -3.17
CA GLY A 56 3.00 3.29 -2.97
C GLY A 56 2.29 4.17 -4.02
N PRO A 57 2.07 5.46 -3.73
CA PRO A 57 1.32 6.36 -4.61
C PRO A 57 1.96 6.55 -5.98
N ARG A 58 3.30 6.39 -6.08
CA ARG A 58 4.09 6.47 -7.32
C ARG A 58 4.35 5.09 -7.96
N HIS A 59 3.76 4.02 -7.44
CA HIS A 59 4.03 2.66 -7.91
C HIS A 59 3.33 2.42 -9.27
N PRO A 60 4.06 1.99 -10.33
CA PRO A 60 3.51 1.84 -11.68
C PRO A 60 2.37 0.81 -11.75
N GLY A 61 2.45 -0.26 -10.96
CA GLY A 61 1.39 -1.28 -10.84
C GLY A 61 0.11 -0.84 -10.12
N ARG A 62 0.01 0.41 -9.64
CA ARG A 62 -1.19 0.94 -8.96
C ARG A 62 -2.40 1.00 -9.90
N THR A 63 -2.17 1.33 -11.17
CA THR A 63 -3.23 1.48 -12.19
C THR A 63 -3.74 0.15 -12.71
N ALA A 64 -3.06 -0.96 -12.39
CA ALA A 64 -3.52 -2.31 -12.71
C ALA A 64 -4.55 -2.84 -11.71
N VAL A 65 -4.87 -2.07 -10.66
CA VAL A 65 -5.97 -2.38 -9.74
C VAL A 65 -7.28 -1.97 -10.44
N PRO A 66 -8.19 -2.90 -10.77
CA PRO A 66 -9.46 -2.53 -11.39
C PRO A 66 -10.22 -1.61 -10.44
N LEU A 67 -10.67 -0.45 -10.94
CA LEU A 67 -11.71 0.31 -10.27
C LEU A 67 -12.96 -0.58 -10.19
N PRO A 68 -13.64 -0.67 -9.04
CA PRO A 68 -14.97 -1.28 -9.03
C PRO A 68 -15.86 -0.47 -9.98
N LEU A 69 -16.41 -1.15 -10.99
CA LEU A 69 -17.51 -0.65 -11.82
C LEU A 69 -18.76 -0.45 -10.95
#